data_AF-A0A3C1B3S8-F1
#
_entry.id   AF-A0A3C1B3S8-F1
#
_cell.length_a   1.000
_cell.length_b   1.000
_cell.length_c   1.000
_cell.angle_alpha   90.00
_cell.angle_beta   90.00
_cell.angle_gamma   90.00
#
_symmetry.space_group_name_H-M   'P 1'
#
loop_
_entity.id
_entity.type
_entity.pdbx_description
1 polymer ?
#
loop_
_entity_poly.entity_id
_entity_poly.type
_entity_poly.pdbx_seq_one_letter_code
_entity_poly.pdbx_strand_id
1 'polypeptide(L)'
;MKRFKISDHKFHGRHIHQDGLCRDLTRPDPQQSFSCHRLYQSSSPVSTALLEKNAEEVIRHAGQRSAVEGIIPGHLKLLIKSDNSGLILSMTRPDSLDKAFLGQWSDLSDIKNYEVTINFNLVIPAVFSEEEYLEALTPGNLTEA
;
A
#
# COMPACT_ATOMS: atom_id res chain seq x y z
N MET A 1 30.50 -19.99 -35.67
CA MET A 1 29.66 -20.43 -34.53
C MET A 1 28.19 -20.24 -34.89
N LYS A 2 27.39 -21.32 -34.86
CA LYS A 2 26.00 -21.37 -35.34
C LYS A 2 25.02 -21.03 -34.20
N ARG A 3 23.98 -20.26 -34.53
CA ARG A 3 22.83 -19.88 -33.68
C ARG A 3 21.90 -21.08 -33.51
N PHE A 4 21.32 -21.24 -32.31
CA PHE A 4 20.19 -22.14 -32.07
C PHE A 4 18.93 -21.33 -31.76
N LYS A 5 17.93 -21.47 -32.64
CA LYS A 5 16.50 -21.23 -32.37
C LYS A 5 15.91 -22.57 -31.93
N ILE A 6 15.04 -22.56 -30.92
CA ILE A 6 14.14 -23.69 -30.64
C ILE A 6 12.73 -23.15 -30.59
N SER A 7 11.87 -23.88 -31.29
CA SER A 7 10.53 -23.53 -31.74
C SER A 7 9.45 -24.13 -30.84
N ASP A 8 8.26 -23.56 -31.02
CA ASP A 8 6.92 -23.92 -30.58
C ASP A 8 6.62 -25.40 -30.32
N HIS A 9 5.93 -25.65 -29.20
CA HIS A 9 5.08 -26.82 -29.03
C HIS A 9 3.60 -26.41 -28.93
N LYS A 10 2.82 -26.92 -29.89
CA LYS A 10 1.35 -26.85 -29.94
C LYS A 10 0.75 -27.84 -28.94
N PHE A 11 -0.30 -27.43 -28.24
CA PHE A 11 -1.30 -28.33 -27.66
C PHE A 11 -2.67 -28.04 -28.29
N HIS A 12 -3.35 -29.09 -28.77
CA HIS A 12 -4.73 -29.06 -29.26
C HIS A 12 -5.65 -29.63 -28.17
N GLY A 13 -6.81 -29.00 -27.93
CA GLY A 13 -7.79 -29.53 -26.98
C GLY A 13 -9.11 -28.75 -26.86
N ARG A 14 -9.97 -28.91 -27.87
CA ARG A 14 -11.46 -28.91 -27.89
C ARG A 14 -12.28 -27.77 -27.25
N HIS A 15 -13.20 -27.27 -28.08
CA HIS A 15 -14.37 -26.45 -27.78
C HIS A 15 -15.27 -27.04 -26.67
N ILE A 16 -15.67 -26.17 -25.74
CA ILE A 16 -16.96 -26.24 -25.06
C ILE A 16 -17.64 -24.90 -25.37
N HIS A 17 -18.68 -24.94 -26.21
CA HIS A 17 -19.66 -23.85 -26.26
C HIS A 17 -20.72 -24.15 -25.20
N GLN A 18 -20.89 -23.23 -24.25
CA GLN A 18 -22.19 -23.05 -23.61
C GLN A 18 -22.43 -21.58 -23.36
N ASP A 19 -23.63 -21.19 -23.78
CA ASP A 19 -24.12 -19.87 -24.01
C ASP A 19 -24.26 -19.02 -22.74
N GLY A 20 -24.16 -17.70 -22.92
CA GLY A 20 -24.78 -16.74 -22.03
C GLY A 20 -23.87 -16.17 -20.96
N LEU A 21 -23.04 -15.18 -21.34
CA LEU A 21 -22.82 -13.93 -20.61
C LEU A 21 -21.94 -13.06 -21.51
N CYS A 22 -22.53 -12.05 -22.11
CA CYS A 22 -21.79 -10.94 -22.72
C CYS A 22 -21.10 -10.17 -21.58
N ARG A 23 -19.99 -10.70 -21.06
CA ARG A 23 -19.03 -9.92 -20.27
C ARG A 23 -17.98 -9.45 -21.23
N ASP A 24 -18.08 -8.19 -21.60
CA ASP A 24 -16.96 -7.46 -22.17
C ASP A 24 -15.85 -7.38 -21.10
N LEU A 25 -14.97 -8.38 -21.09
CA LEU A 25 -13.82 -8.53 -20.18
C LEU A 25 -12.60 -7.71 -20.65
N THR A 26 -12.78 -6.74 -21.55
CA THR A 26 -11.65 -6.08 -22.23
C THR A 26 -11.22 -4.75 -21.63
N ARG A 27 -11.76 -4.33 -20.47
CA ARG A 27 -11.20 -3.19 -19.75
C ARG A 27 -10.64 -3.62 -18.41
N PRO A 28 -9.31 -3.53 -18.18
CA PRO A 28 -8.80 -3.59 -16.83
C PRO A 28 -9.48 -2.49 -16.03
N ASP A 29 -10.10 -2.85 -14.91
CA ASP A 29 -10.43 -1.89 -13.86
C ASP A 29 -9.19 -1.03 -13.66
N PRO A 30 -9.26 0.31 -13.76
CA PRO A 30 -8.10 1.15 -13.61
C PRO A 30 -7.68 1.07 -12.14
N GLN A 31 -6.81 0.11 -11.83
CA GLN A 31 -6.10 0.06 -10.57
C GLN A 31 -5.31 1.37 -10.47
N GLN A 32 -5.73 2.23 -9.57
CA GLN A 32 -5.01 3.47 -9.30
C GLN A 32 -4.02 3.20 -8.18
N SER A 33 -2.76 3.50 -8.50
CA SER A 33 -1.64 3.36 -7.57
C SER A 33 -1.14 4.76 -7.22
N PHE A 34 -1.30 5.16 -5.96
CA PHE A 34 -0.74 6.38 -5.43
C PHE A 34 0.42 6.04 -4.49
N SER A 35 1.50 6.81 -4.57
CA SER A 35 2.63 6.70 -3.67
C SER A 35 3.01 8.07 -3.17
N CYS A 36 3.03 8.23 -1.84
CA CYS A 36 3.57 9.40 -1.17
C CYS A 36 4.86 9.02 -0.46
N HIS A 37 5.88 9.86 -0.59
CA HIS A 37 7.19 9.68 0.01
C HIS A 37 7.62 10.96 0.71
N ARG A 38 8.13 10.85 1.94
CA ARG A 38 8.64 11.98 2.68
C ARG A 38 9.82 11.59 3.57
N LEU A 39 10.82 12.46 3.58
CA LEU A 39 11.98 12.38 4.47
C LEU A 39 11.76 13.29 5.68
N TYR A 40 12.09 12.77 6.85
CA TYR A 40 11.98 13.49 8.12
C TYR A 40 13.35 13.55 8.80
N GLN A 41 13.70 14.75 9.23
CA GLN A 41 14.86 15.03 10.07
C GLN A 41 14.37 15.75 11.31
N SER A 42 14.32 15.04 12.43
CA SER A 42 13.80 15.60 13.68
C SER A 42 14.91 16.30 14.47
N SER A 43 14.59 17.45 15.07
CA SER A 43 15.49 18.17 15.97
C SER A 43 15.73 17.40 17.28
N SER A 44 14.77 16.58 17.69
CA SER A 44 14.85 15.66 18.83
C SER A 44 14.61 14.22 18.36
N PRO A 45 15.39 13.22 18.82
CA PRO A 45 15.14 11.83 18.45
C PRO A 45 13.72 11.39 18.83
N VAL A 46 13.12 10.55 17.98
CA VAL A 46 11.79 9.96 18.18
C VAL A 46 11.96 8.47 18.42
N SER A 47 11.29 7.92 19.43
CA SER A 47 11.38 6.48 19.70
C SER A 47 10.67 5.67 18.61
N THR A 48 11.22 4.50 18.30
CA THR A 48 10.59 3.49 17.41
C THR A 48 9.15 3.15 17.82
N ALA A 49 8.87 3.05 19.12
CA ALA A 49 7.52 2.78 19.64
C ALA A 49 6.52 3.90 19.33
N LEU A 50 6.95 5.16 19.45
CA LEU A 50 6.11 6.30 19.10
C LEU A 50 5.87 6.37 17.58
N LEU A 51 6.92 6.13 16.77
CA LEU A 51 6.78 6.06 15.32
C LEU A 51 5.84 4.94 14.89
N GLU A 52 5.95 3.75 15.50
CA GLU A 52 5.06 2.62 15.24
C GLU A 52 3.61 2.99 15.56
N LYS A 53 3.34 3.49 16.77
CA LYS A 53 2.00 3.91 17.17
C LYS A 53 1.38 4.92 16.20
N ASN A 54 2.14 5.96 15.85
CA ASN A 54 1.67 7.00 14.92
C ASN A 54 1.42 6.43 13.51
N ALA A 55 2.27 5.52 13.06
CA ALA A 55 2.13 4.87 11.76
C ALA A 55 0.86 4.01 11.69
N GLU A 56 0.54 3.29 12.77
CA GLU A 56 -0.71 2.53 12.89
C GLU A 56 -1.93 3.44 12.82
N GLU A 57 -1.91 4.57 13.53
CA GLU A 57 -3.01 5.53 13.51
C GLU A 57 -3.23 6.10 12.11
N VAL A 58 -2.15 6.48 11.42
CA VAL A 58 -2.21 6.99 10.04
C VAL A 58 -2.79 5.96 9.07
N ILE A 59 -2.26 4.73 9.06
CA ILE A 59 -2.73 3.72 8.10
C ILE A 59 -4.16 3.26 8.41
N ARG A 60 -4.56 3.18 9.68
CA ARG A 60 -5.95 2.88 10.07
C ARG A 60 -6.91 3.97 9.64
N HIS A 61 -6.55 5.23 9.86
CA HIS A 61 -7.39 6.36 9.42
C HIS A 61 -7.56 6.35 7.90
N ALA A 62 -6.48 6.15 7.15
CA ALA A 62 -6.55 6.04 5.70
C ALA A 62 -7.39 4.82 5.24
N GLY A 63 -7.22 3.67 5.90
CA GLY A 63 -8.01 2.47 5.65
C GLY A 63 -9.50 2.66 5.91
N GLN A 64 -9.88 3.31 7.01
CA GLN A 64 -11.28 3.62 7.33
C GLN A 64 -11.93 4.53 6.28
N ARG A 65 -11.21 5.56 5.81
CA ARG A 65 -11.73 6.48 4.78
C ARG A 65 -11.83 5.84 3.40
N SER A 66 -11.05 4.81 3.14
CA SER A 66 -11.00 4.11 1.85
C SER A 66 -11.88 2.86 1.80
N ALA A 67 -12.45 2.44 2.93
CA ALA A 67 -13.19 1.19 3.04
C ALA A 67 -14.66 1.35 2.63
N VAL A 68 -15.15 0.38 1.84
CA VAL A 68 -16.56 0.24 1.47
C VAL A 68 -17.03 -1.08 2.06
N GLU A 69 -18.10 -1.05 2.86
CA GLU A 69 -18.64 -2.22 3.56
C GLU A 69 -17.58 -2.97 4.41
N GLY A 70 -16.60 -2.24 4.94
CA GLY A 70 -15.51 -2.79 5.77
C GLY A 70 -14.36 -3.42 4.98
N ILE A 71 -14.38 -3.35 3.65
CA ILE A 71 -13.32 -3.85 2.78
C ILE A 71 -12.61 -2.67 2.11
N ILE A 72 -11.28 -2.67 2.12
CA ILE A 72 -10.50 -1.74 1.30
C ILE A 72 -10.37 -2.39 -0.08
N PRO A 73 -10.95 -1.80 -1.14
CA PRO A 73 -10.83 -2.36 -2.48
C PRO A 73 -9.39 -2.14 -2.96
N GLY A 74 -8.51 -3.10 -2.66
CA GLY A 74 -7.08 -3.03 -2.95
C GLY A 74 -6.19 -3.29 -1.73
N HIS A 75 -5.10 -2.53 -1.59
CA HIS A 75 -4.10 -2.72 -0.54
C HIS A 75 -3.41 -1.40 -0.14
N LEU A 76 -3.34 -1.14 1.17
CA LEU A 76 -2.55 -0.05 1.74
C LEU A 76 -1.25 -0.57 2.31
N LYS A 77 -0.14 0.12 2.05
CA LYS A 77 1.16 -0.19 2.61
C LYS A 77 1.86 1.06 3.10
N LEU A 78 2.26 1.08 4.36
CA LEU A 78 3.14 2.10 4.91
C LEU A 78 4.50 1.45 5.23
N LEU A 79 5.56 2.14 4.87
CA LEU A 79 6.94 1.76 5.14
C LEU A 79 7.64 2.92 5.85
N ILE A 80 8.19 2.66 7.02
CA ILE A 80 9.14 3.55 7.69
C ILE A 80 10.52 2.94 7.59
N LYS A 81 11.51 3.71 7.17
CA LYS A 81 12.92 3.31 7.15
C LYS A 81 13.76 4.27 7.98
N SER A 82 14.70 3.73 8.74
CA SER A 82 15.84 4.44 9.30
C SER A 82 17.13 3.88 8.71
N ASP A 83 18.29 4.37 9.15
CA ASP A 83 19.61 3.99 8.62
C ASP A 83 19.82 2.46 8.54
N ASN A 84 19.32 1.69 9.52
CA ASN A 84 19.52 0.23 9.59
C ASN A 84 18.26 -0.57 10.00
N SER A 85 17.09 0.05 10.02
CA SER A 85 15.86 -0.62 10.43
C SER A 85 14.65 -0.13 9.64
N GLY A 86 13.55 -0.87 9.70
CA GLY A 86 12.30 -0.41 9.14
C GLY A 86 11.07 -1.11 9.71
N LEU A 87 9.93 -0.46 9.52
CA LEU A 87 8.61 -0.97 9.84
C LEU A 87 7.78 -0.98 8.57
N ILE A 88 7.17 -2.12 8.27
CA ILE A 88 6.16 -2.26 7.24
C ILE A 88 4.83 -2.51 7.92
N LEU A 89 3.85 -1.69 7.55
CA LEU A 89 2.45 -1.86 7.88
C LEU A 89 1.67 -2.14 6.59
N SER A 90 0.80 -3.13 6.61
CA SER A 90 -0.07 -3.47 5.48
C SER A 90 -1.50 -3.71 5.93
N MET A 91 -2.46 -3.33 5.08
CA MET A 91 -3.88 -3.39 5.42
C MET A 91 -4.74 -3.65 4.18
N THR A 92 -5.68 -4.58 4.33
CA THR A 92 -6.76 -4.87 3.36
C THR A 92 -8.16 -4.74 3.96
N ARG A 93 -8.25 -4.68 5.30
CA ARG A 93 -9.47 -4.36 6.06
C ARG A 93 -9.13 -3.42 7.21
N PRO A 94 -9.97 -2.43 7.56
CA PRO A 94 -9.63 -1.42 8.58
C PRO A 94 -9.32 -1.97 9.98
N ASP A 95 -9.89 -3.14 10.30
CA ASP A 95 -9.71 -3.86 11.55
C ASP A 95 -8.46 -4.76 11.56
N SER A 96 -7.94 -5.13 10.39
CA SER A 96 -6.80 -6.04 10.23
C SER A 96 -5.55 -5.30 9.77
N LEU A 97 -4.60 -5.14 10.69
CA LEU A 97 -3.30 -4.52 10.42
C LEU A 97 -2.18 -5.54 10.57
N ASP A 98 -1.48 -5.79 9.46
CA ASP A 98 -0.29 -6.64 9.44
C ASP A 98 0.97 -5.80 9.65
N LYS A 99 1.88 -6.31 10.47
CA LYS A 99 3.17 -5.66 10.75
C LYS A 99 4.33 -6.58 10.37
N ALA A 100 5.34 -6.01 9.75
CA ALA A 100 6.62 -6.66 9.54
C ALA A 100 7.77 -5.71 9.87
N PHE A 101 8.79 -6.24 10.55
CA PHE A 101 9.95 -5.48 10.98
C PHE A 101 11.16 -5.83 10.12
N LEU A 102 11.96 -4.83 9.80
CA LEU A 102 13.23 -4.94 9.08
C LEU A 102 14.37 -4.52 10.01
N GLY A 103 15.45 -5.31 10.03
CA GLY A 103 16.61 -5.01 10.86
C GLY A 103 16.28 -4.97 12.35
N GLN A 104 16.86 -4.00 13.07
CA GLN A 104 16.78 -3.86 14.53
C GLN A 104 15.61 -2.96 15.00
N TRP A 105 14.47 -2.97 14.31
CA TRP A 105 13.34 -2.09 14.67
C TRP A 105 12.79 -2.37 16.08
N SER A 106 12.91 -3.61 16.56
CA SER A 106 12.44 -4.04 17.89
C SER A 106 13.21 -3.43 19.07
N ASP A 107 14.36 -2.80 18.84
CA ASP A 107 15.32 -2.49 19.91
C ASP A 107 14.96 -1.19 20.68
N LEU A 108 13.72 -0.72 20.57
CA LEU A 108 13.20 0.49 21.24
C LEU A 108 14.14 1.70 21.14
N SER A 109 14.84 1.81 20.02
CA SER A 109 15.86 2.83 19.81
C SER A 109 15.25 4.16 19.40
N ASP A 110 16.00 5.21 19.69
CA ASP A 110 15.70 6.58 19.27
C ASP A 110 16.23 6.83 17.85
N ILE A 111 15.37 7.37 17.00
CA ILE A 111 15.65 7.63 15.57
C ILE A 111 15.60 9.14 15.32
N LYS A 112 16.65 9.69 14.73
CA LYS A 112 16.71 11.11 14.33
C LYS A 112 16.26 11.35 12.88
N ASN A 113 16.62 10.44 11.98
CA ASN A 113 16.32 10.54 10.57
C ASN A 113 15.51 9.31 10.16
N TYR A 114 14.39 9.55 9.49
CA TYR A 114 13.58 8.46 8.96
C TYR A 114 12.86 8.88 7.69
N GLU A 115 12.55 7.89 6.88
CA GLU A 115 11.81 8.00 5.64
C GLU A 115 10.46 7.31 5.81
N VAL A 116 9.39 7.99 5.42
CA VAL A 116 8.04 7.40 5.37
C VAL A 116 7.60 7.31 3.92
N THR A 117 7.23 6.12 3.48
CA THR A 117 6.58 5.86 2.20
C THR A 117 5.22 5.25 2.43
N ILE A 118 4.18 5.81 1.83
CA ILE A 118 2.82 5.25 1.86
C ILE A 118 2.38 4.95 0.43
N ASN A 119 2.02 3.70 0.18
CA ASN A 119 1.53 3.21 -1.10
C ASN A 119 0.06 2.80 -0.97
N PHE A 120 -0.76 3.30 -1.87
CA PHE A 120 -2.17 3.00 -2.00
C PHE A 120 -2.36 2.34 -3.35
N ASN A 121 -2.78 1.08 -3.35
CA ASN A 121 -3.24 0.42 -4.55
C ASN A 121 -4.74 0.24 -4.38
N LEU A 122 -5.56 1.11 -4.97
CA LEU A 122 -7.01 1.03 -4.88
C LEU A 122 -7.61 0.61 -6.21
N VAL A 123 -8.55 -0.32 -6.14
CA VAL A 123 -9.49 -0.61 -7.21
C VAL A 123 -10.64 0.36 -7.00
N ILE A 124 -10.54 1.54 -7.61
CA ILE A 124 -11.61 2.54 -7.52
C ILE A 124 -12.66 2.17 -8.56
N PRO A 125 -13.90 1.81 -8.17
CA PRO A 125 -15.01 1.90 -9.09
C PRO A 125 -15.30 3.40 -9.30
N ALA A 126 -14.58 4.04 -10.22
CA ALA A 126 -14.84 5.33 -10.89
C ALA A 126 -15.45 6.54 -10.12
N VAL A 127 -15.53 6.58 -8.78
CA VAL A 127 -16.40 7.54 -8.07
C VAL A 127 -15.67 8.58 -7.20
N PHE A 128 -14.36 8.46 -6.95
CA PHE A 128 -13.61 9.45 -6.13
C PHE A 128 -12.48 10.10 -6.93
N SER A 129 -12.38 11.43 -6.87
CA SER A 129 -11.26 12.16 -7.48
C SER A 129 -10.03 12.14 -6.57
N GLU A 130 -8.83 12.27 -7.15
CA GLU A 130 -7.56 12.36 -6.40
C GLU A 130 -7.56 13.53 -5.39
N GLU A 131 -8.22 14.63 -5.74
CA GLU A 131 -8.31 15.86 -4.95
C GLU A 131 -9.11 15.67 -3.65
N GLU A 132 -10.27 15.00 -3.72
CA GLU A 132 -11.10 14.69 -2.54
C GLU A 132 -10.36 13.82 -1.52
N TYR A 133 -9.45 12.97 -2.00
CA TYR A 133 -8.65 12.10 -1.14
C TYR A 133 -7.43 12.80 -0.53
N LEU A 134 -6.72 13.65 -1.29
CA LEU A 134 -5.59 14.41 -0.78
C LEU A 134 -6.01 15.38 0.34
N GLU A 135 -7.19 15.99 0.24
CA GLU A 135 -7.77 16.80 1.32
C GLU A 135 -8.03 15.98 2.59
N ALA A 136 -8.43 14.72 2.44
CA ALA A 136 -8.62 13.79 3.55
C ALA A 136 -7.30 13.34 4.22
N LEU A 137 -6.15 13.54 3.56
CA LEU A 137 -4.82 13.24 4.09
C LEU A 137 -4.14 14.46 4.73
N THR A 138 -4.74 15.64 4.69
CA THR A 138 -4.18 16.85 5.29
C THR A 138 -4.09 16.69 6.82
N PRO A 139 -2.90 16.61 7.43
CA PRO A 139 -2.78 16.40 8.86
C PRO A 139 -3.01 17.72 9.59
N GLY A 140 -4.23 17.91 10.09
CA GLY A 140 -4.52 18.93 11.09
C GLY A 140 -4.10 18.54 12.52
N ASN A 141 -3.66 17.30 12.77
CA ASN A 141 -3.50 16.76 14.13
C ASN A 141 -2.17 16.01 14.40
N LEU A 142 -1.14 16.15 13.56
CA LEU A 142 0.18 15.52 13.83
C LEU A 142 1.24 16.50 14.36
N THR A 143 0.85 17.66 14.90
CA THR A 143 1.80 18.67 15.39
C THR A 143 1.64 19.09 16.85
N GLU A 144 0.61 18.65 17.58
CA GLU A 144 0.45 19.04 18.99
C GLU A 144 -0.15 17.90 19.84
N ALA A 145 0.73 17.09 20.43
CA ALA A 145 0.52 16.36 21.68
C ALA A 145 1.87 15.97 22.29
#